data_AF-A0A9N8E8P0-F1
#
_entry.id   AF-A0A9N8E8P0-F1
#
_cell.length_a   1.000
_cell.length_b   1.000
_cell.length_c   1.000
_cell.angle_alpha   90.00
_cell.angle_beta   90.00
_cell.angle_gamma   90.00
#
_symmetry.space_group_name_H-M   'P 1'
#
loop_
_entity.id
_entity.type
_entity.pdbx_description
1 polymer ?
#
loop_
_entity_poly.entity_id
_entity_poly.type
_entity_poly.pdbx_seq_one_letter_code
_entity_poly.pdbx_strand_id
1 'polypeptide(L)'
;MKYTTAATLLLLTQGAYGLFRDQSTKKDPSQSLRKLEEGMVCELDHTLARSADTEVSVYVRSYPGDGEGLFDITVSKQPWAPPGGSVTNPGWCVDYDRFISTGTYSMDIFSAFDSQLHYHNNDPNKRAVDKRENLPNLAWMINNINVGDKINTKVPGYGNRKCKRTINMKDMQGAVWRIIDNNNGESWLGGSNKDCASEWIKNQAMAYGNGYEPDCTDPDELVPLIYVVDTDSGGTNAGTITNQVIMSESKLSSIEGMLDYVEGEWHRASIAGFMVRYKQSSPSVREAAIYVDGPKEKIAFKTFKSFVRIDVDWNESKNYGGSLGLLGSYDHEGARFGRDGKTLIKNFRQFGQEWQVEDSEPRLFHSYEGAVVNRKCVMPPTYTKKATSIRQKRRLAESGMTYEDAEDACNHLKDPEEIKSCVYDVIATQDLSMASAW
;
A
#
# COMPACT_ATOMS: atom_id res chain seq x y z
N MET A 1 7.46 -58.81 22.74
CA MET A 1 8.80 -58.39 22.26
C MET A 1 8.78 -58.23 20.76
N LYS A 2 8.80 -56.98 20.29
CA LYS A 2 9.26 -56.52 18.97
C LYS A 2 9.14 -54.99 19.02
N TYR A 3 10.27 -54.32 19.24
CA TYR A 3 10.36 -52.86 19.17
C TYR A 3 10.65 -52.49 17.71
N THR A 4 9.79 -51.64 17.15
CA THR A 4 9.99 -51.04 15.84
C THR A 4 10.70 -49.71 16.05
N THR A 5 11.93 -49.59 15.56
CA THR A 5 12.75 -48.39 15.63
C THR A 5 12.21 -47.37 14.63
N ALA A 6 11.64 -46.26 15.12
CA ALA A 6 11.33 -45.11 14.29
C ALA A 6 12.62 -44.28 14.11
N ALA A 7 13.05 -44.14 12.86
CA ALA A 7 14.13 -43.24 12.49
C ALA A 7 13.65 -41.79 12.63
N THR A 8 14.15 -41.09 13.65
CA THR A 8 14.06 -39.64 13.75
C THR A 8 14.92 -39.04 12.64
N LEU A 9 14.28 -38.59 11.57
CA LEU A 9 14.93 -37.78 10.54
C LEU A 9 15.26 -36.43 11.17
N LEU A 10 16.54 -36.22 11.49
CA LEU A 10 17.09 -34.92 11.84
C LEU A 10 16.94 -34.02 10.60
N LEU A 11 15.90 -33.19 10.57
CA LEU A 11 15.86 -32.00 9.72
C LEU A 11 16.88 -31.02 10.31
N LEU A 12 18.11 -31.11 9.81
CA LEU A 12 19.11 -30.07 9.97
C LEU A 12 18.49 -28.76 9.47
N THR A 13 18.39 -27.81 10.39
CA THR A 13 18.05 -26.41 10.15
C THR A 13 18.81 -25.88 8.94
N GLN A 14 18.09 -25.44 7.90
CA GLN A 14 18.61 -24.46 6.95
C GLN A 14 18.96 -23.21 7.76
N GLY A 15 20.23 -23.10 8.15
CA GLY A 15 20.72 -21.99 8.96
C GLY A 15 20.65 -20.69 8.18
N ALA A 16 20.13 -19.63 8.81
CA ALA A 16 20.50 -18.21 8.83
C ALA A 16 21.07 -17.46 7.59
N TYR A 17 21.24 -18.10 6.43
CA TYR A 17 21.79 -17.54 5.20
C TYR A 17 20.71 -17.11 4.20
N GLY A 18 19.44 -17.44 4.45
CA GLY A 18 18.34 -17.28 3.48
C GLY A 18 17.64 -15.92 3.43
N LEU A 19 18.02 -14.94 4.26
CA LEU A 19 17.32 -13.65 4.32
C LEU A 19 17.94 -12.56 3.42
N PHE A 20 19.21 -12.68 3.05
CA PHE A 20 19.88 -11.66 2.24
C PHE A 20 19.97 -12.12 0.78
N ARG A 21 19.09 -11.58 -0.07
CA ARG A 21 19.02 -11.83 -1.53
C ARG A 21 18.86 -13.30 -1.93
N ASP A 22 17.67 -13.86 -1.67
CA ASP A 22 17.18 -15.00 -2.45
C ASP A 22 17.11 -14.59 -3.94
N GLN A 23 17.89 -15.29 -4.76
CA GLN A 23 18.10 -15.01 -6.19
C GLN A 23 16.87 -15.34 -7.05
N SER A 24 15.83 -15.94 -6.48
CA SER A 24 14.66 -16.42 -7.23
C SER A 24 13.59 -15.35 -7.51
N THR A 25 13.70 -14.14 -6.95
CA THR A 25 12.60 -13.15 -6.95
C THR A 25 12.90 -11.85 -7.71
N LYS A 26 13.94 -11.74 -8.55
CA LYS A 26 14.30 -10.45 -9.19
C LYS A 26 14.33 -10.49 -10.72
N LYS A 27 13.91 -9.36 -11.31
CA LYS A 27 13.71 -9.17 -12.76
C LYS A 27 14.99 -9.41 -13.56
N ASP A 28 14.85 -10.10 -14.69
CA ASP A 28 15.84 -10.05 -15.76
C ASP A 28 15.88 -8.60 -16.30
N PRO A 29 17.05 -7.94 -16.38
CA PRO A 29 17.16 -6.57 -16.88
C PRO A 29 16.61 -6.38 -18.31
N SER A 30 16.35 -7.48 -19.04
CA SER A 30 15.73 -7.49 -20.36
C SER A 30 14.21 -7.71 -20.37
N GLN A 31 13.59 -8.04 -19.23
CA GLN A 31 12.13 -8.20 -19.13
C GLN A 31 11.44 -6.85 -19.02
N SER A 32 10.57 -6.58 -20.00
CA SER A 32 9.74 -5.38 -20.04
C SER A 32 8.87 -5.27 -18.78
N LEU A 33 8.80 -4.06 -18.22
CA LEU A 33 7.84 -3.62 -17.20
C LEU A 33 6.47 -4.29 -17.41
N ARG A 34 5.88 -4.78 -16.32
CA ARG A 34 4.52 -5.32 -16.36
C ARG A 34 3.61 -4.21 -16.90
N LYS A 35 2.97 -4.43 -18.04
CA LYS A 35 2.09 -3.41 -18.62
C LYS A 35 0.89 -3.22 -17.69
N LEU A 36 0.80 -2.04 -17.09
CA LEU A 36 -0.41 -1.52 -16.46
C LEU A 36 -1.57 -1.61 -17.45
N GLU A 37 -2.78 -1.87 -16.95
CA GLU A 37 -3.99 -1.67 -17.73
C GLU A 37 -4.08 -0.22 -18.19
N GLU A 38 -4.60 -0.01 -19.39
CA GLU A 38 -4.65 1.30 -20.04
C GLU A 38 -5.50 2.28 -19.20
N GLY A 39 -4.85 3.26 -18.56
CA GLY A 39 -5.50 4.26 -17.69
C GLY A 39 -5.21 4.13 -16.19
N MET A 40 -4.53 3.07 -15.75
CA MET A 40 -4.08 2.93 -14.36
C MET A 40 -2.76 3.69 -14.15
N VAL A 41 -2.75 4.66 -13.24
CA VAL A 41 -1.53 5.32 -12.77
C VAL A 41 -1.21 4.71 -11.41
N CYS A 42 0.02 4.28 -11.23
CA CYS A 42 0.47 3.73 -9.97
C CYS A 42 1.50 4.71 -9.40
N GLU A 43 1.27 5.18 -8.17
CA GLU A 43 2.13 6.14 -7.48
C GLU A 43 2.58 5.56 -6.13
N LEU A 44 3.73 6.01 -5.65
CA LEU A 44 4.28 5.61 -4.35
C LEU A 44 4.15 6.76 -3.35
N ASP A 45 3.47 6.51 -2.22
CA ASP A 45 3.47 7.47 -1.11
C ASP A 45 4.78 7.36 -0.34
N HIS A 46 5.80 8.07 -0.83
CA HIS A 46 7.12 8.11 -0.20
C HIS A 46 7.13 8.84 1.15
N THR A 47 6.06 9.55 1.52
CA THR A 47 5.96 10.22 2.82
C THR A 47 5.51 9.27 3.93
N LEU A 48 4.94 8.12 3.58
CA LEU A 48 4.39 7.16 4.55
C LEU A 48 5.45 6.54 5.46
N ALA A 49 6.64 6.29 4.91
CA ALA A 49 7.77 5.76 5.68
C ALA A 49 8.35 6.79 6.66
N ARG A 50 7.95 8.07 6.55
CA ARG A 50 8.46 9.14 7.40
C ARG A 50 8.06 8.91 8.85
N SER A 51 9.05 8.71 9.69
CA SER A 51 8.87 8.62 11.14
C SER A 51 10.03 9.32 11.84
N ALA A 52 9.76 9.83 13.04
CA ALA A 52 10.76 10.46 13.88
C ALA A 52 10.89 9.69 15.20
N ASP A 53 12.11 9.65 15.74
CA ASP A 53 12.43 9.01 17.03
C ASP A 53 11.96 7.54 17.11
N THR A 54 12.07 6.81 16.01
CA THR A 54 11.62 5.41 15.93
C THR A 54 12.65 4.47 16.54
N GLU A 55 12.20 3.57 17.41
CA GLU A 55 13.04 2.49 17.94
C GLU A 55 13.34 1.45 16.84
N VAL A 56 14.60 1.40 16.43
CA VAL A 56 15.11 0.48 15.40
C VAL A 56 16.18 -0.41 16.00
N SER A 57 16.02 -1.72 15.84
CA SER A 57 17.04 -2.70 16.21
C SER A 57 17.93 -2.99 15.01
N VAL A 58 19.23 -2.81 15.18
CA VAL A 58 20.25 -3.05 14.17
C VAL A 58 21.07 -4.26 14.58
N TYR A 59 21.17 -5.24 13.70
CA TYR A 59 22.07 -6.37 13.84
C TYR A 59 23.14 -6.30 12.75
N VAL A 60 24.39 -6.05 13.16
CA VAL A 60 25.53 -6.00 12.24
C VAL A 60 25.96 -7.44 11.93
N ARG A 61 25.91 -7.83 10.65
CA ARG A 61 26.40 -9.13 10.23
C ARG A 61 27.91 -9.08 10.04
N SER A 62 28.62 -9.95 10.75
CA SER A 62 30.02 -10.26 10.44
C SER A 62 30.07 -11.37 9.39
N TYR A 63 30.32 -11.04 8.12
CA TYR A 63 30.54 -12.06 7.10
C TYR A 63 31.96 -12.64 7.25
N PRO A 64 32.14 -13.98 7.28
CA PRO A 64 33.47 -14.55 7.41
C PRO A 64 34.33 -14.19 6.19
N GLY A 65 35.38 -13.39 6.42
CA GLY A 65 36.42 -13.10 5.43
C GLY A 65 36.34 -11.75 4.71
N ASP A 66 35.23 -11.00 4.77
CA ASP A 66 35.06 -9.79 3.94
C ASP A 66 34.24 -8.65 4.58
N GLY A 67 34.42 -8.41 5.88
CA GLY A 67 34.26 -7.08 6.48
C GLY A 67 32.83 -6.59 6.79
N GLU A 68 32.80 -5.57 7.64
CA GLU A 68 31.66 -4.89 8.24
C GLU A 68 30.92 -3.99 7.24
N GLY A 69 29.60 -3.81 7.41
CA GLY A 69 28.78 -2.90 6.57
C GLY A 69 27.42 -3.46 6.16
N LEU A 70 27.17 -4.72 6.49
CA LEU A 70 25.89 -5.37 6.28
C LEU A 70 25.05 -5.37 7.55
N PHE A 71 23.81 -4.93 7.43
CA PHE A 71 22.87 -4.89 8.55
C PHE A 71 21.66 -5.76 8.27
N ASP A 72 21.15 -6.44 9.29
CA ASP A 72 19.73 -6.71 9.38
C ASP A 72 19.11 -5.58 10.22
N ILE A 73 18.16 -4.87 9.64
CA ILE A 73 17.46 -3.76 10.29
C ILE A 73 16.06 -4.23 10.63
N THR A 74 15.73 -4.29 11.91
CA THR A 74 14.42 -4.66 12.40
C THR A 74 13.70 -3.44 12.95
N VAL A 75 12.60 -3.09 12.31
CA VAL A 75 11.72 -2.00 12.75
C VAL A 75 10.51 -2.61 13.44
N SER A 76 10.24 -2.17 14.67
CA SER A 76 9.11 -2.63 15.47
C SER A 76 8.10 -1.50 15.63
N LYS A 77 6.79 -1.80 15.53
CA LYS A 77 5.69 -0.88 15.87
C LYS A 77 5.61 0.40 15.01
N GLN A 78 5.65 0.28 13.68
CA GLN A 78 5.42 1.41 12.77
C GLN A 78 4.08 1.32 12.04
N PRO A 79 3.51 2.43 11.55
CA PRO A 79 2.20 2.46 10.86
C PRO A 79 2.16 1.60 9.59
N TRP A 80 3.31 1.38 8.97
CA TRP A 80 3.48 0.62 7.72
C TRP A 80 4.01 -0.80 7.94
N ALA A 81 4.38 -1.17 9.17
CA ALA A 81 4.66 -2.55 9.53
C ALA A 81 3.33 -3.24 9.89
N PRO A 82 3.13 -4.54 9.57
CA PRO A 82 1.89 -5.23 9.90
C PRO A 82 1.52 -5.04 11.38
N PRO A 83 0.25 -4.80 11.74
CA PRO A 83 -0.17 -4.54 13.11
C PRO A 83 0.33 -5.62 14.10
N GLY A 84 1.13 -5.21 15.08
CA GLY A 84 1.75 -6.11 16.07
C GLY A 84 2.96 -6.92 15.57
N GLY A 85 3.41 -6.68 14.34
CA GLY A 85 4.58 -7.31 13.73
C GLY A 85 5.85 -6.46 13.77
N SER A 86 6.95 -7.08 13.34
CA SER A 86 8.24 -6.44 13.07
C SER A 86 8.66 -6.77 11.65
N VAL A 87 9.18 -5.81 10.90
CA VAL A 87 9.75 -6.05 9.58
C VAL A 87 11.28 -6.04 9.71
N THR A 88 11.93 -7.08 9.18
CA THR A 88 13.40 -7.16 9.15
C THR A 88 13.87 -7.09 7.71
N ASN A 89 14.62 -6.04 7.38
CA ASN A 89 15.15 -5.84 6.05
C ASN A 89 16.68 -5.82 6.06
N PRO A 90 17.30 -6.38 5.00
CA PRO A 90 18.72 -6.19 4.76
C PRO A 90 19.07 -4.71 4.57
N GLY A 91 20.26 -4.28 5.00
CA GLY A 91 20.72 -2.92 4.81
C GLY A 91 22.22 -2.73 4.67
N TRP A 92 22.60 -1.51 4.26
CA TRP A 92 23.93 -1.11 3.84
C TRP A 92 24.36 0.18 4.53
N CYS A 93 25.68 0.33 4.76
CA CYS A 93 26.23 1.61 5.21
C CYS A 93 26.09 2.65 4.11
N VAL A 94 25.56 3.83 4.44
CA VAL A 94 25.56 4.98 3.53
C VAL A 94 26.80 5.83 3.73
N ASP A 95 27.25 5.99 4.97
CA ASP A 95 28.39 6.84 5.35
C ASP A 95 29.58 5.98 5.78
N TYR A 96 30.70 6.09 5.08
CA TYR A 96 31.91 5.32 5.36
C TYR A 96 32.61 5.75 6.67
N ASP A 97 32.55 7.03 7.01
CA ASP A 97 33.34 7.61 8.11
C ASP A 97 32.64 7.51 9.48
N ARG A 98 31.41 6.96 9.49
CA ARG A 98 30.60 6.76 10.70
C ARG A 98 30.43 5.28 11.03
N PHE A 99 30.34 4.98 12.33
CA PHE A 99 30.23 3.61 12.83
C PHE A 99 28.94 3.41 13.63
N ILE A 100 28.40 2.20 13.52
CA ILE A 100 27.30 1.70 14.35
C ILE A 100 27.55 0.22 14.69
N SER A 101 27.12 -0.18 15.88
CA SER A 101 27.27 -1.55 16.37
C SER A 101 25.90 -2.23 16.44
N THR A 102 25.88 -3.53 16.71
CA THR A 102 24.62 -4.22 17.01
C THR A 102 24.00 -3.60 18.27
N GLY A 103 22.72 -3.25 18.20
CA GLY A 103 22.02 -2.56 19.28
C GLY A 103 20.67 -2.01 18.85
N THR A 104 20.04 -1.26 19.74
CA THR A 104 18.77 -0.56 19.50
C THR A 104 19.02 0.94 19.54
N TYR A 105 18.46 1.66 18.59
CA TYR A 105 18.69 3.09 18.38
C TYR A 105 17.36 3.81 18.14
N SER A 106 17.28 5.07 18.57
CA SER A 106 16.26 6.00 18.09
C SER A 106 16.70 6.51 16.73
N MET A 107 15.84 6.38 15.72
CA MET A 107 16.16 6.76 14.34
C MET A 107 14.99 7.48 13.68
N ASP A 108 15.33 8.51 12.90
CA ASP A 108 14.42 9.04 11.89
C ASP A 108 14.46 8.13 10.66
N ILE A 109 13.29 7.85 10.09
CA ILE A 109 13.14 6.97 8.92
C ILE A 109 12.56 7.78 7.77
N PHE A 110 13.10 7.61 6.58
CA PHE A 110 12.63 8.25 5.35
C PHE A 110 12.62 7.25 4.19
N SER A 111 11.75 7.48 3.20
CA SER A 111 11.99 6.95 1.86
C SER A 111 13.18 7.68 1.23
N ALA A 112 13.98 6.99 0.41
CA ALA A 112 15.03 7.63 -0.40
C ALA A 112 14.48 8.73 -1.36
N PHE A 113 13.18 8.72 -1.62
CA PHE A 113 12.49 9.70 -2.45
C PHE A 113 11.75 10.77 -1.63
N ASP A 114 11.86 10.73 -0.31
CA ASP A 114 11.25 11.74 0.56
C ASP A 114 11.99 13.08 0.45
N SER A 115 11.28 14.15 0.09
CA SER A 115 11.84 15.50 -0.04
C SER A 115 12.36 16.11 1.26
N GLN A 116 11.96 15.58 2.43
CA GLN A 116 12.40 16.03 3.75
C GLN A 116 13.65 15.31 4.27
N LEU A 117 14.08 14.20 3.65
CA LEU A 117 15.37 13.54 3.95
C LEU A 117 16.57 14.53 3.83
N HIS A 118 16.34 15.64 3.16
CA HIS A 118 17.27 16.69 2.81
C HIS A 118 17.69 17.65 3.94
N TYR A 119 16.92 17.74 5.02
CA TYR A 119 17.06 18.82 5.98
C TYR A 119 16.83 18.32 7.39
N HIS A 120 17.88 17.82 8.04
CA HIS A 120 17.77 17.78 9.49
C HIS A 120 17.78 19.23 10.02
N ASN A 121 16.68 19.66 10.65
CA ASN A 121 16.49 21.00 11.24
C ASN A 121 16.68 22.20 10.28
N ASN A 122 16.36 22.03 8.99
CA ASN A 122 16.50 23.10 7.98
C ASN A 122 17.93 23.63 7.78
N ASP A 123 18.96 22.91 8.25
CA ASP A 123 20.36 23.29 8.01
C ASP A 123 20.87 22.63 6.70
N PRO A 124 21.07 23.39 5.62
CA PRO A 124 21.52 22.85 4.34
C PRO A 124 22.94 22.26 4.38
N ASN A 125 23.70 22.50 5.45
CA ASN A 125 25.04 21.97 5.66
C ASN A 125 25.05 20.64 6.44
N LYS A 126 23.92 20.25 7.05
CA LYS A 126 23.79 18.99 7.81
C LYS A 126 22.98 17.97 7.02
N ARG A 127 23.63 17.38 6.02
CA ARG A 127 23.01 16.35 5.17
C ARG A 127 23.16 14.98 5.83
N ALA A 128 22.06 14.22 5.85
CA ALA A 128 22.11 12.79 6.16
C ALA A 128 22.90 12.02 5.09
N VAL A 129 22.82 12.49 3.85
CA VAL A 129 23.34 11.79 2.69
C VAL A 129 24.09 12.77 1.79
N ASP A 130 25.36 12.49 1.51
CA ASP A 130 26.28 13.40 0.83
C ASP A 130 25.82 13.76 -0.60
N LYS A 131 25.59 12.73 -1.42
CA LYS A 131 25.20 12.84 -2.84
C LYS A 131 23.75 12.45 -3.07
N ARG A 132 22.84 13.05 -2.30
CA ARG A 132 21.39 12.74 -2.31
C ARG A 132 20.76 12.65 -3.70
N GLU A 133 21.23 13.43 -4.66
CA GLU A 133 20.79 13.42 -6.05
C GLU A 133 20.95 12.06 -6.74
N ASN A 134 21.81 11.19 -6.19
CA ASN A 134 22.06 9.83 -6.67
C ASN A 134 21.20 8.76 -5.98
N LEU A 135 20.25 9.14 -5.12
CA LEU A 135 19.32 8.19 -4.48
C LEU A 135 18.49 7.37 -5.50
N PRO A 136 17.98 7.95 -6.61
CA PRO A 136 17.37 7.16 -7.69
C PRO A 136 18.31 6.09 -8.26
N ASN A 137 19.61 6.40 -8.36
CA ASN A 137 20.63 5.48 -8.88
C ASN A 137 20.86 4.30 -7.92
N LEU A 138 20.76 4.57 -6.63
CA LEU A 138 20.83 3.56 -5.59
C LEU A 138 19.60 2.63 -5.62
N ALA A 139 18.40 3.20 -5.81
CA ALA A 139 17.17 2.43 -6.00
C ALA A 139 17.23 1.55 -7.26
N TRP A 140 17.77 2.07 -8.37
CA TRP A 140 18.00 1.26 -9.56
C TRP A 140 18.97 0.11 -9.28
N MET A 141 20.08 0.38 -8.59
CA MET A 141 21.11 -0.63 -8.30
C MET A 141 20.54 -1.81 -7.51
N ILE A 142 19.76 -1.56 -6.46
CA ILE A 142 19.25 -2.64 -5.59
C ILE A 142 18.22 -3.54 -6.30
N ASN A 143 17.53 -3.01 -7.32
CA ASN A 143 16.55 -3.75 -8.11
C ASN A 143 17.17 -4.45 -9.33
N ASN A 144 18.32 -3.99 -9.84
CA ASN A 144 18.86 -4.47 -11.12
C ASN A 144 20.21 -5.21 -11.03
N ILE A 145 20.92 -5.17 -9.89
CA ILE A 145 22.25 -5.78 -9.75
C ILE A 145 22.30 -6.75 -8.58
N ASN A 146 22.78 -7.96 -8.84
CA ASN A 146 22.84 -9.06 -7.88
C ASN A 146 24.26 -9.45 -7.47
N VAL A 147 24.36 -9.93 -6.23
CA VAL A 147 25.50 -10.75 -5.83
C VAL A 147 25.41 -12.06 -6.59
N GLY A 148 26.51 -12.53 -7.17
CA GLY A 148 26.52 -13.68 -8.07
C GLY A 148 26.60 -13.31 -9.56
N ASP A 149 26.24 -12.08 -9.94
CA ASP A 149 26.35 -11.63 -11.32
C ASP A 149 27.80 -11.65 -11.81
N LYS A 150 27.98 -12.01 -13.09
CA LYS A 150 29.31 -12.12 -13.69
C LYS A 150 29.63 -10.89 -14.51
N ILE A 151 30.71 -10.21 -14.15
CA ILE A 151 31.26 -9.12 -14.93
C ILE A 151 32.33 -9.70 -15.86
N ASN A 152 32.27 -9.35 -17.15
CA ASN A 152 33.29 -9.71 -18.14
C ASN A 152 33.46 -8.62 -19.19
N THR A 153 33.69 -7.38 -18.74
CA THR A 153 33.78 -6.22 -19.62
C THR A 153 34.89 -5.26 -19.20
N LYS A 154 35.24 -4.32 -20.08
CA LYS A 154 36.11 -3.19 -19.71
C LYS A 154 35.28 -2.19 -18.91
N VAL A 155 35.83 -1.72 -17.80
CA VAL A 155 35.14 -0.80 -16.89
C VAL A 155 35.80 0.58 -17.05
N PRO A 156 35.06 1.62 -17.48
CA PRO A 156 35.58 2.98 -17.51
C PRO A 156 36.11 3.38 -16.13
N GLY A 157 37.29 4.02 -16.09
CA GLY A 157 37.97 4.36 -14.83
C GLY A 157 38.85 3.24 -14.23
N TYR A 158 38.70 2.00 -14.71
CA TYR A 158 39.43 0.80 -14.25
C TYR A 158 40.56 0.37 -15.21
N GLY A 159 41.37 1.32 -15.68
CA GLY A 159 42.49 1.03 -16.58
C GLY A 159 42.10 0.25 -17.85
N ASN A 160 43.07 -0.43 -18.47
CA ASN A 160 42.86 -1.10 -19.77
C ASN A 160 42.44 -2.58 -19.68
N ARG A 161 42.33 -3.14 -18.47
CA ARG A 161 42.02 -4.56 -18.24
C ARG A 161 40.50 -4.78 -18.20
N LYS A 162 40.06 -5.98 -18.62
CA LYS A 162 38.67 -6.40 -18.39
C LYS A 162 38.49 -6.73 -16.90
N CYS A 163 37.40 -6.25 -16.30
CA CYS A 163 36.92 -6.75 -15.03
C CYS A 163 36.29 -8.13 -15.28
N LYS A 164 36.88 -9.17 -14.70
CA LYS A 164 36.40 -10.55 -14.82
C LYS A 164 36.27 -11.17 -13.44
N ARG A 165 35.12 -10.98 -12.80
CA ARG A 165 34.80 -11.54 -11.48
C ARG A 165 33.30 -11.68 -11.29
N THR A 166 32.92 -12.47 -10.28
CA THR A 166 31.56 -12.55 -9.77
C THR A 166 31.37 -11.48 -8.70
N ILE A 167 30.25 -10.75 -8.77
CA ILE A 167 29.88 -9.73 -7.78
C ILE A 167 29.68 -10.41 -6.43
N ASN A 168 30.30 -9.86 -5.39
CA ASN A 168 30.08 -10.28 -4.00
C ASN A 168 29.48 -9.12 -3.17
N MET A 169 29.23 -9.39 -1.89
CA MET A 169 28.65 -8.40 -0.97
C MET A 169 29.53 -7.17 -0.78
N LYS A 170 30.85 -7.37 -0.75
CA LYS A 170 31.84 -6.30 -0.64
C LYS A 170 31.75 -5.32 -1.80
N ASP A 171 31.53 -5.85 -3.01
CA ASP A 171 31.37 -5.07 -4.23
C ASP A 171 30.07 -4.24 -4.21
N MET A 172 28.99 -4.78 -3.63
CA MET A 172 27.74 -4.03 -3.46
C MET A 172 27.90 -2.87 -2.47
N GLN A 173 28.50 -3.13 -1.29
CA GLN A 173 28.76 -2.08 -0.29
C GLN A 173 29.70 -0.99 -0.84
N GLY A 174 30.76 -1.39 -1.55
CA GLY A 174 31.66 -0.44 -2.20
C GLY A 174 30.95 0.39 -3.29
N ALA A 175 29.99 -0.20 -4.01
CA ALA A 175 29.17 0.55 -4.96
C ALA A 175 28.24 1.56 -4.28
N VAL A 176 27.61 1.20 -3.15
CA VAL A 176 26.79 2.14 -2.35
C VAL A 176 27.61 3.38 -2.06
N TRP A 177 28.77 3.26 -1.40
CA TRP A 177 29.62 4.41 -1.08
C TRP A 177 30.04 5.21 -2.32
N ARG A 178 30.39 4.54 -3.43
CA ARG A 178 30.76 5.27 -4.67
C ARG A 178 29.61 6.10 -5.25
N ILE A 179 28.37 5.63 -5.09
CA ILE A 179 27.17 6.31 -5.57
C ILE A 179 26.81 7.48 -4.64
N ILE A 180 26.80 7.24 -3.33
CA ILE A 180 26.10 8.11 -2.38
C ILE A 180 27.00 8.91 -1.43
N ASP A 181 28.23 8.45 -1.20
CA ASP A 181 29.19 8.99 -0.22
C ASP A 181 30.31 9.79 -0.91
N ASN A 182 30.87 10.81 -0.25
CA ASN A 182 32.00 11.58 -0.76
C ASN A 182 33.36 10.85 -0.68
N ASN A 183 33.62 10.10 0.37
CA ASN A 183 34.88 9.40 0.66
C ASN A 183 35.03 8.05 -0.08
N ASN A 184 34.02 7.64 -0.87
CA ASN A 184 34.01 6.54 -1.85
C ASN A 184 34.56 5.16 -1.42
N GLY A 185 34.93 4.98 -0.15
CA GLY A 185 35.40 3.75 0.49
C GLY A 185 36.68 3.14 -0.07
N GLU A 186 37.51 3.88 -0.81
CA GLU A 186 38.67 3.31 -1.52
C GLU A 186 39.69 2.60 -0.64
N SER A 187 39.89 3.09 0.58
CA SER A 187 40.81 2.49 1.57
C SER A 187 40.31 1.13 2.07
N TRP A 188 39.00 0.97 2.28
CA TRP A 188 38.36 -0.27 2.72
C TRP A 188 38.35 -1.37 1.65
N LEU A 189 38.32 -0.95 0.39
CA LEU A 189 38.45 -1.83 -0.77
C LEU A 189 39.90 -2.31 -1.01
N GLY A 190 40.85 -1.93 -0.14
CA GLY A 190 42.21 -2.49 -0.12
C GLY A 190 43.26 -1.72 -0.92
N GLY A 191 42.95 -0.52 -1.43
CA GLY A 191 43.91 0.41 -2.02
C GLY A 191 44.61 -0.04 -3.32
N SER A 192 44.70 0.86 -4.31
CA SER A 192 45.37 0.74 -5.63
C SER A 192 44.91 -0.38 -6.60
N ASN A 193 44.44 -1.52 -6.11
CA ASN A 193 43.64 -2.47 -6.88
C ASN A 193 42.19 -2.00 -6.86
N LYS A 194 41.95 -0.90 -7.58
CA LYS A 194 40.64 -0.29 -7.87
C LYS A 194 39.59 -1.40 -7.99
N ASP A 195 38.64 -1.50 -7.06
CA ASP A 195 37.65 -2.55 -7.14
C ASP A 195 36.78 -2.35 -8.39
N CYS A 196 37.05 -3.18 -9.39
CA CYS A 196 36.42 -3.05 -10.70
C CYS A 196 34.95 -3.43 -10.66
N ALA A 197 34.53 -4.25 -9.70
CA ALA A 197 33.13 -4.62 -9.55
C ALA A 197 32.34 -3.44 -9.01
N SER A 198 32.71 -2.87 -7.85
CA SER A 198 32.05 -1.66 -7.33
C SER A 198 32.02 -0.52 -8.35
N GLU A 199 33.13 -0.29 -9.07
CA GLU A 199 33.20 0.75 -10.10
C GLU A 199 32.27 0.46 -11.29
N TRP A 200 32.17 -0.81 -11.71
CA TRP A 200 31.24 -1.21 -12.76
C TRP A 200 29.79 -1.03 -12.32
N ILE A 201 29.44 -1.50 -11.11
CA ILE A 201 28.09 -1.37 -10.52
C ILE A 201 27.70 0.11 -10.46
N LYS A 202 28.57 0.96 -9.90
CA LYS A 202 28.35 2.42 -9.87
C LYS A 202 28.15 2.97 -11.28
N ASN A 203 28.99 2.61 -12.25
CA ASN A 203 28.84 3.11 -13.61
C ASN A 203 27.52 2.68 -14.27
N GLN A 204 27.01 1.47 -13.99
CA GLN A 204 25.69 1.05 -14.44
C GLN A 204 24.58 1.89 -13.76
N ALA A 205 24.63 2.02 -12.44
CA ALA A 205 23.67 2.79 -11.67
C ALA A 205 23.61 4.26 -12.12
N MET A 206 24.76 4.89 -12.36
CA MET A 206 24.83 6.27 -12.88
C MET A 206 24.31 6.39 -14.32
N ALA A 207 24.44 5.35 -15.14
CA ALA A 207 24.00 5.38 -16.53
C ALA A 207 22.48 5.17 -16.69
N TYR A 208 21.88 4.37 -15.81
CA TYR A 208 20.48 3.92 -15.98
C TYR A 208 19.54 4.35 -14.86
N GLY A 209 20.07 4.77 -13.72
CA GLY A 209 19.26 5.07 -12.53
C GLY A 209 18.81 6.52 -12.40
N ASN A 210 19.28 7.43 -13.26
CA ASN A 210 18.85 8.83 -13.19
C ASN A 210 17.35 8.95 -13.52
N GLY A 211 16.56 9.47 -12.58
CA GLY A 211 15.11 9.53 -12.69
C GLY A 211 14.41 8.17 -12.58
N TYR A 212 15.12 7.14 -12.10
CA TYR A 212 14.50 5.85 -11.81
C TYR A 212 13.54 5.97 -10.63
N GLU A 213 12.33 5.46 -10.83
CA GLU A 213 11.34 5.26 -9.80
C GLU A 213 11.04 3.76 -9.69
N PRO A 214 10.83 3.21 -8.48
CA PRO A 214 10.47 1.80 -8.33
C PRO A 214 9.16 1.49 -9.07
N ASP A 215 9.14 0.38 -9.79
CA ASP A 215 7.93 -0.10 -10.47
C ASP A 215 6.90 -0.56 -9.43
N CYS A 216 5.98 0.33 -9.11
CA CYS A 216 4.97 0.10 -8.10
C CYS A 216 3.89 -0.93 -8.52
N THR A 217 3.98 -1.49 -9.73
CA THR A 217 3.14 -2.62 -10.15
C THR A 217 3.70 -3.97 -9.73
N ASP A 218 4.97 -3.98 -9.30
CA ASP A 218 5.66 -5.15 -8.82
C ASP A 218 5.73 -5.14 -7.28
N PRO A 219 4.99 -6.03 -6.59
CA PRO A 219 5.01 -6.10 -5.13
C PRO A 219 6.37 -6.54 -4.56
N ASP A 220 7.24 -7.14 -5.38
CA ASP A 220 8.60 -7.53 -4.99
C ASP A 220 9.65 -6.45 -5.30
N GLU A 221 9.24 -5.32 -5.90
CA GLU A 221 10.12 -4.18 -6.11
C GLU A 221 10.65 -3.66 -4.75
N LEU A 222 11.92 -3.29 -4.72
CA LEU A 222 12.58 -2.79 -3.52
C LEU A 222 12.57 -1.27 -3.49
N VAL A 223 12.14 -0.73 -2.34
CA VAL A 223 12.23 0.68 -2.01
C VAL A 223 13.34 0.88 -0.99
N PRO A 224 14.30 1.78 -1.25
CA PRO A 224 15.31 2.09 -0.26
C PRO A 224 14.73 2.98 0.84
N LEU A 225 14.78 2.50 2.08
CA LEU A 225 14.49 3.32 3.27
C LEU A 225 15.80 3.76 3.91
N ILE A 226 15.87 5.03 4.29
CA ILE A 226 17.03 5.66 4.93
C ILE A 226 16.74 5.86 6.40
N TYR A 227 17.65 5.40 7.24
CA TYR A 227 17.60 5.47 8.69
C TYR A 227 18.71 6.39 9.16
N VAL A 228 18.33 7.42 9.92
CA VAL A 228 19.24 8.45 10.41
C VAL A 228 19.25 8.37 11.92
N VAL A 229 20.43 8.16 12.50
CA VAL A 229 20.64 8.25 13.95
C VAL A 229 21.15 9.66 14.25
N ASP A 230 20.36 10.43 14.99
CA ASP A 230 20.73 11.77 15.42
C ASP A 230 20.51 11.97 16.92
N THR A 231 20.95 13.12 17.41
CA THR A 231 20.57 13.59 18.75
C THR A 231 19.13 14.09 18.72
N ASP A 232 18.32 13.65 19.68
CA ASP A 232 16.92 14.06 19.91
C ASP A 232 16.65 15.54 19.61
N SER A 233 15.41 15.86 19.24
CA SER A 233 14.96 17.17 18.75
C SER A 233 15.04 18.34 19.77
N GLY A 234 15.69 18.17 20.93
CA GLY A 234 15.85 19.17 21.98
C GLY A 234 17.27 19.75 22.11
N GLY A 235 17.39 21.09 22.10
CA GLY A 235 18.63 21.81 22.43
C GLY A 235 19.47 22.26 21.22
N THR A 236 20.65 22.84 21.47
CA THR A 236 21.50 23.46 20.43
C THR A 236 22.15 22.47 19.46
N ASN A 237 22.18 21.19 19.84
CA ASN A 237 22.76 20.13 19.03
C ASN A 237 21.72 19.23 18.38
N ALA A 238 20.43 19.44 18.67
CA ALA A 238 19.31 18.68 18.12
C ALA A 238 19.52 18.46 16.62
N GLY A 239 19.39 17.21 16.19
CA GLY A 239 19.59 16.85 14.80
C GLY A 239 20.99 16.73 14.27
N THR A 240 21.96 16.62 15.16
CA THR A 240 23.30 16.25 14.76
C THR A 240 23.34 14.75 14.57
N ILE A 241 23.69 14.31 13.36
CA ILE A 241 23.88 12.89 13.07
C ILE A 241 25.02 12.38 13.95
N THR A 242 24.70 11.43 14.83
CA THR A 242 25.60 10.92 15.87
C THR A 242 26.24 9.60 15.48
N ASN A 243 25.57 8.82 14.62
CA ASN A 243 26.02 7.51 14.18
C ASN A 243 25.83 7.33 12.67
N GLN A 244 26.02 6.09 12.21
CA GLN A 244 25.84 5.67 10.83
C GLN A 244 24.47 6.07 10.26
N VAL A 245 24.46 6.44 8.98
CA VAL A 245 23.25 6.47 8.17
C VAL A 245 23.15 5.15 7.44
N ILE A 246 22.00 4.48 7.58
CA ILE A 246 21.80 3.14 7.03
C ILE A 246 20.73 3.22 5.95
N MET A 247 20.89 2.43 4.88
CA MET A 247 19.84 2.18 3.91
C MET A 247 19.36 0.74 4.00
N SER A 248 18.06 0.46 4.09
CA SER A 248 17.51 -0.89 3.88
C SER A 248 16.99 -1.11 2.47
N GLU A 249 17.07 -2.36 1.98
CA GLU A 249 16.31 -2.84 0.83
C GLU A 249 14.95 -3.38 1.32
N SER A 250 13.92 -2.54 1.34
CA SER A 250 12.58 -2.94 1.81
C SER A 250 11.70 -3.35 0.63
N LYS A 251 11.00 -4.48 0.72
CA LYS A 251 9.99 -4.84 -0.30
C LYS A 251 8.82 -3.88 -0.24
N LEU A 252 8.33 -3.46 -1.40
CA LEU A 252 7.18 -2.58 -1.51
C LEU A 252 5.93 -3.21 -0.85
N SER A 253 5.70 -4.51 -1.05
CA SER A 253 4.64 -5.27 -0.38
C SER A 253 4.78 -5.38 1.15
N SER A 254 5.96 -5.10 1.71
CA SER A 254 6.18 -5.11 3.16
C SER A 254 5.88 -3.78 3.85
N ILE A 255 5.60 -2.72 3.07
CA ILE A 255 5.30 -1.38 3.57
C ILE A 255 3.82 -1.13 3.31
N GLU A 256 3.00 -1.41 4.31
CA GLU A 256 1.54 -1.26 4.22
C GLU A 256 1.18 0.19 3.89
N GLY A 257 0.35 0.38 2.87
CA GLY A 257 -0.13 1.70 2.41
C GLY A 257 0.79 2.46 1.45
N MET A 258 2.01 1.97 1.16
CA MET A 258 2.94 2.66 0.26
C MET A 258 2.55 2.57 -1.21
N LEU A 259 1.80 1.52 -1.57
CA LEU A 259 1.24 1.31 -2.91
C LEU A 259 -0.03 2.10 -3.12
N ASP A 260 0.02 3.08 -4.03
CA ASP A 260 -1.16 3.82 -4.47
C ASP A 260 -1.55 3.38 -5.90
N TYR A 261 -2.66 2.66 -6.03
CA TYR A 261 -3.31 2.46 -7.33
C TYR A 261 -4.30 3.60 -7.58
N VAL A 262 -4.02 4.46 -8.56
CA VAL A 262 -4.81 5.64 -8.90
C VAL A 262 -5.44 5.49 -10.28
N GLU A 263 -6.78 5.46 -10.32
CA GLU A 263 -7.55 5.66 -11.56
C GLU A 263 -8.21 7.06 -11.56
N GLY A 264 -7.51 8.08 -12.06
CA GLY A 264 -8.03 9.45 -12.21
C GLY A 264 -7.93 10.33 -10.94
N GLU A 265 -8.54 11.53 -10.97
CA GLU A 265 -8.47 12.54 -9.89
C GLU A 265 -9.26 12.12 -8.63
N TRP A 266 -8.72 11.21 -7.83
CA TRP A 266 -9.25 10.86 -6.52
C TRP A 266 -8.64 11.74 -5.41
N HIS A 267 -9.49 12.25 -4.52
CA HIS A 267 -9.12 12.97 -3.30
C HIS A 267 -9.07 12.04 -2.08
N ARG A 268 -8.32 12.45 -1.05
CA ARG A 268 -8.09 11.67 0.18
C ARG A 268 -8.79 12.28 1.39
N ALA A 269 -9.34 11.42 2.24
CA ALA A 269 -9.81 11.73 3.58
C ALA A 269 -9.57 10.54 4.52
N SER A 270 -9.92 10.69 5.80
CA SER A 270 -10.00 9.57 6.73
C SER A 270 -11.32 9.60 7.50
N ILE A 271 -11.84 8.42 7.83
CA ILE A 271 -13.04 8.27 8.67
C ILE A 271 -12.79 7.16 9.67
N ALA A 272 -12.93 7.46 10.97
CA ALA A 272 -12.67 6.50 12.05
C ALA A 272 -11.32 5.76 11.96
N GLY A 273 -10.27 6.44 11.45
CA GLY A 273 -8.94 5.85 11.26
C GLY A 273 -8.74 5.10 9.94
N PHE A 274 -9.82 4.83 9.18
CA PHE A 274 -9.75 4.21 7.87
C PHE A 274 -9.52 5.25 6.78
N MET A 275 -8.71 4.87 5.78
CA MET A 275 -8.49 5.70 4.61
C MET A 275 -9.75 5.73 3.75
N VAL A 276 -10.15 6.94 3.35
CA VAL A 276 -11.21 7.16 2.37
C VAL A 276 -10.61 7.79 1.13
N ARG A 277 -10.97 7.25 -0.03
CA ARG A 277 -10.73 7.90 -1.31
C ARG A 277 -12.05 8.30 -1.91
N TYR A 278 -12.14 9.47 -2.54
CA TYR A 278 -13.35 9.87 -3.25
C TYR A 278 -13.06 10.70 -4.49
N LYS A 279 -13.87 10.57 -5.54
CA LYS A 279 -13.83 11.42 -6.73
C LYS A 279 -15.22 11.84 -7.17
N GLN A 280 -15.27 12.90 -7.97
CA GLN A 280 -16.48 13.30 -8.67
C GLN A 280 -16.32 13.04 -10.17
N SER A 281 -16.75 11.86 -10.63
CA SER A 281 -16.63 11.44 -12.04
C SER A 281 -17.50 12.29 -12.99
N SER A 282 -18.57 12.92 -12.48
CA SER A 282 -19.39 13.89 -13.22
C SER A 282 -20.17 14.79 -12.26
N PRO A 283 -20.87 15.85 -12.72
CA PRO A 283 -21.73 16.66 -11.85
C PRO A 283 -22.75 15.84 -11.04
N SER A 284 -23.16 14.69 -11.56
CA SER A 284 -24.15 13.80 -10.95
C SER A 284 -23.56 12.52 -10.36
N VAL A 285 -22.27 12.24 -10.54
CA VAL A 285 -21.63 11.00 -10.09
C VAL A 285 -20.51 11.31 -9.12
N ARG A 286 -20.58 10.70 -7.94
CA ARG A 286 -19.45 10.66 -7.00
C ARG A 286 -19.15 9.22 -6.66
N GLU A 287 -17.89 8.93 -6.46
CA GLU A 287 -17.43 7.61 -6.05
C GLU A 287 -16.59 7.80 -4.80
N ALA A 288 -16.72 6.90 -3.84
CA ALA A 288 -15.86 6.84 -2.67
C ALA A 288 -15.52 5.39 -2.33
N ALA A 289 -14.37 5.14 -1.73
CA ALA A 289 -13.98 3.83 -1.24
C ALA A 289 -13.36 3.99 0.15
N ILE A 290 -13.87 3.23 1.11
CA ILE A 290 -13.27 3.09 2.44
C ILE A 290 -12.46 1.80 2.43
N TYR A 291 -11.16 1.89 2.73
CA TYR A 291 -10.27 0.74 2.74
C TYR A 291 -10.18 0.18 4.16
N VAL A 292 -10.56 -1.08 4.30
CA VAL A 292 -10.64 -1.77 5.59
C VAL A 292 -9.32 -2.50 5.87
N ASP A 293 -8.77 -3.19 4.87
CA ASP A 293 -7.51 -3.93 4.95
C ASP A 293 -6.86 -4.03 3.56
N GLY A 294 -5.88 -3.16 3.31
CA GLY A 294 -5.22 -3.05 2.01
C GLY A 294 -6.15 -2.66 0.83
N PRO A 295 -5.66 -2.72 -0.41
CA PRO A 295 -6.38 -2.23 -1.58
C PRO A 295 -7.52 -3.14 -2.07
N LYS A 296 -7.49 -4.42 -1.68
CA LYS A 296 -8.48 -5.43 -2.10
C LYS A 296 -9.72 -5.42 -1.21
N GLU A 297 -9.58 -5.07 0.05
CA GLU A 297 -10.70 -5.04 0.98
C GLU A 297 -11.22 -3.62 1.17
N LYS A 298 -12.29 -3.29 0.43
CA LYS A 298 -12.88 -1.96 0.44
C LYS A 298 -14.40 -1.99 0.42
N ILE A 299 -14.99 -0.98 1.03
CA ILE A 299 -16.41 -0.64 0.91
C ILE A 299 -16.51 0.49 -0.11
N ALA A 300 -17.06 0.18 -1.29
CA ALA A 300 -17.24 1.15 -2.35
C ALA A 300 -18.61 1.82 -2.24
N PHE A 301 -18.63 3.12 -2.39
CA PHE A 301 -19.80 3.96 -2.45
C PHE A 301 -19.83 4.62 -3.82
N LYS A 302 -20.97 4.53 -4.50
CA LYS A 302 -21.20 5.29 -5.73
C LYS A 302 -22.49 6.04 -5.58
N THR A 303 -22.44 7.36 -5.73
CA THR A 303 -23.63 8.19 -5.74
C THR A 303 -23.97 8.56 -7.17
N PHE A 304 -25.24 8.41 -7.55
CA PHE A 304 -25.79 8.97 -8.78
C PHE A 304 -26.95 9.88 -8.42
N LYS A 305 -26.80 11.19 -8.65
CA LYS A 305 -27.71 12.24 -8.19
C LYS A 305 -27.93 12.13 -6.67
N SER A 306 -29.13 11.73 -6.24
CA SER A 306 -29.50 11.57 -4.83
C SER A 306 -29.50 10.11 -4.36
N PHE A 307 -29.07 9.17 -5.21
CA PHE A 307 -28.99 7.75 -4.88
C PHE A 307 -27.58 7.40 -4.44
N VAL A 308 -27.49 6.43 -3.52
CA VAL A 308 -26.24 5.85 -3.05
C VAL A 308 -26.31 4.35 -3.29
N ARG A 309 -25.32 3.82 -4.00
CA ARG A 309 -25.01 2.41 -4.11
C ARG A 309 -23.82 2.11 -3.20
N ILE A 310 -23.90 1.01 -2.49
CA ILE A 310 -22.82 0.52 -1.64
C ILE A 310 -22.50 -0.89 -2.11
N ASP A 311 -21.26 -1.10 -2.54
CA ASP A 311 -20.73 -2.41 -2.92
C ASP A 311 -19.70 -2.82 -1.85
N VAL A 312 -19.90 -3.99 -1.27
CA VAL A 312 -18.99 -4.57 -0.29
C VAL A 312 -18.40 -5.84 -0.91
N ASP A 313 -17.10 -5.82 -1.20
CA ASP A 313 -16.38 -7.05 -1.55
C ASP A 313 -15.87 -7.70 -0.26
N TRP A 314 -16.47 -8.84 0.07
CA TRP A 314 -16.25 -9.55 1.32
C TRP A 314 -15.61 -10.93 1.12
N ASN A 315 -15.34 -11.32 -0.14
CA ASN A 315 -14.78 -12.62 -0.46
C ASN A 315 -13.44 -12.81 0.27
N GLU A 316 -13.32 -13.91 1.01
CA GLU A 316 -12.11 -14.33 1.73
C GLU A 316 -11.61 -13.40 2.86
N SER A 317 -12.32 -12.30 3.16
CA SER A 317 -11.93 -11.38 4.22
C SER A 317 -12.32 -11.89 5.62
N LYS A 318 -11.40 -11.79 6.58
CA LYS A 318 -11.63 -12.13 7.99
C LYS A 318 -12.19 -10.96 8.80
N ASN A 319 -12.14 -9.74 8.28
CA ASN A 319 -12.49 -8.53 9.01
C ASN A 319 -14.01 -8.31 9.10
N TYR A 320 -14.80 -8.98 8.26
CA TYR A 320 -16.27 -8.95 8.31
C TYR A 320 -16.88 -9.99 9.25
N GLY A 321 -16.07 -10.80 9.94
CA GLY A 321 -16.55 -11.80 10.90
C GLY A 321 -17.42 -11.17 11.98
N GLY A 322 -18.57 -11.78 12.25
CA GLY A 322 -19.55 -11.25 13.22
C GLY A 322 -20.34 -10.01 12.76
N SER A 323 -20.16 -9.55 11.52
CA SER A 323 -20.93 -8.41 11.01
C SER A 323 -22.42 -8.75 10.83
N LEU A 324 -23.26 -7.78 11.20
CA LEU A 324 -24.71 -7.83 11.14
C LEU A 324 -25.21 -6.49 10.59
N GLY A 325 -26.24 -6.51 9.74
CA GLY A 325 -26.81 -5.27 9.20
C GLY A 325 -27.86 -5.53 8.13
N LEU A 326 -28.20 -4.47 7.37
CA LEU A 326 -29.13 -4.56 6.23
C LEU A 326 -28.66 -5.49 5.11
N LEU A 327 -27.36 -5.75 5.01
CA LEU A 327 -26.80 -6.74 4.08
C LEU A 327 -26.91 -8.19 4.59
N GLY A 328 -27.41 -8.37 5.82
CA GLY A 328 -27.50 -9.67 6.49
C GLY A 328 -26.28 -9.97 7.36
N SER A 329 -26.24 -11.19 7.89
CA SER A 329 -25.13 -11.71 8.69
C SER A 329 -24.05 -12.34 7.83
N TYR A 330 -22.81 -11.92 8.00
CA TYR A 330 -21.66 -12.50 7.26
C TYR A 330 -21.47 -13.98 7.59
N ASP A 331 -21.42 -14.32 8.89
CA ASP A 331 -21.18 -15.70 9.38
C ASP A 331 -22.30 -16.69 8.99
N HIS A 332 -23.42 -16.20 8.48
CA HIS A 332 -24.62 -16.97 8.16
C HIS A 332 -25.13 -16.68 6.74
N GLU A 333 -24.23 -16.45 5.79
CA GLU A 333 -24.53 -16.34 4.35
C GLU A 333 -25.65 -15.32 4.04
N GLY A 334 -25.62 -14.16 4.71
CA GLY A 334 -26.61 -13.10 4.52
C GLY A 334 -27.94 -13.31 5.25
N ALA A 335 -28.00 -14.22 6.23
CA ALA A 335 -29.20 -14.42 7.04
C ALA A 335 -29.66 -13.12 7.70
N ARG A 336 -30.98 -12.86 7.65
CA ARG A 336 -31.63 -11.64 8.12
C ARG A 336 -31.88 -11.66 9.62
N PHE A 337 -30.80 -11.60 10.40
CA PHE A 337 -30.89 -11.51 11.85
C PHE A 337 -31.20 -10.09 12.32
N GLY A 338 -31.95 -9.98 13.42
CA GLY A 338 -32.13 -8.73 14.13
C GLY A 338 -30.85 -8.29 14.84
N ARG A 339 -30.92 -7.15 15.53
CA ARG A 339 -29.77 -6.57 16.26
C ARG A 339 -29.25 -7.47 17.37
N ASP A 340 -30.09 -8.38 17.86
CA ASP A 340 -29.72 -9.38 18.86
C ASP A 340 -28.83 -10.52 18.32
N GLY A 341 -28.60 -10.56 17.00
CA GLY A 341 -27.84 -11.60 16.31
C GLY A 341 -28.48 -13.00 16.37
N LYS A 342 -29.73 -13.12 16.83
CA LYS A 342 -30.39 -14.40 17.13
C LYS A 342 -31.76 -14.52 16.47
N THR A 343 -32.51 -13.43 16.40
CA THR A 343 -33.87 -13.43 15.88
C THR A 343 -33.85 -13.38 14.36
N LEU A 344 -34.26 -14.47 13.70
CA LEU A 344 -34.38 -14.53 12.24
C LEU A 344 -35.65 -13.82 11.76
N ILE A 345 -35.50 -12.75 10.99
CA ILE A 345 -36.61 -11.91 10.49
C ILE A 345 -36.92 -12.25 9.02
N LYS A 346 -38.03 -12.97 8.79
CA LYS A 346 -38.43 -13.40 7.44
C LYS A 346 -39.06 -12.29 6.59
N ASN A 347 -39.72 -11.32 7.23
CA ASN A 347 -40.41 -10.24 6.54
C ASN A 347 -39.44 -9.10 6.23
N PHE A 348 -39.26 -8.79 4.93
CA PHE A 348 -38.33 -7.74 4.48
C PHE A 348 -38.63 -6.35 5.06
N ARG A 349 -39.91 -6.02 5.23
CA ARG A 349 -40.30 -4.71 5.81
C ARG A 349 -39.97 -4.65 7.28
N GLN A 350 -40.23 -5.73 8.02
CA GLN A 350 -39.86 -5.81 9.43
C GLN A 350 -38.34 -5.77 9.61
N PHE A 351 -37.59 -6.47 8.75
CA PHE A 351 -36.13 -6.47 8.76
C PHE A 351 -35.54 -5.09 8.48
N GLY A 352 -36.07 -4.36 7.50
CA GLY A 352 -35.63 -2.99 7.22
C GLY A 352 -35.94 -2.00 8.35
N GLN A 353 -37.05 -2.21 9.09
CA GLN A 353 -37.42 -1.37 10.23
C GLN A 353 -36.58 -1.69 11.47
N GLU A 354 -36.20 -2.95 11.67
CA GLU A 354 -35.29 -3.38 12.74
C GLU A 354 -33.93 -2.67 12.65
N TRP A 355 -33.40 -2.53 11.44
CA TRP A 355 -32.10 -1.89 11.17
C TRP A 355 -32.18 -0.37 10.93
N GLN A 356 -33.27 0.27 11.35
CA GLN A 356 -33.36 1.73 11.34
C GLN A 356 -32.50 2.32 12.46
N VAL A 357 -31.70 3.35 12.13
CA VAL A 357 -30.77 3.98 13.08
C VAL A 357 -31.52 4.55 14.30
N GLU A 358 -31.09 4.16 15.50
CA GLU A 358 -31.63 4.66 16.77
C GLU A 358 -30.84 5.86 17.31
N ASP A 359 -31.47 6.67 18.15
CA ASP A 359 -30.85 7.89 18.70
C ASP A 359 -29.66 7.62 19.62
N SER A 360 -29.64 6.44 20.25
CA SER A 360 -28.56 5.97 21.13
C SER A 360 -27.35 5.42 20.38
N GLU A 361 -27.41 5.28 19.06
CA GLU A 361 -26.33 4.69 18.28
C GLU A 361 -25.23 5.71 17.94
N PRO A 362 -23.98 5.25 17.77
CA PRO A 362 -22.89 6.09 17.28
C PRO A 362 -23.25 6.72 15.94
N ARG A 363 -22.96 8.03 15.83
CA ARG A 363 -23.34 8.84 14.69
C ARG A 363 -22.18 8.93 13.70
N LEU A 364 -22.39 8.45 12.47
CA LEU A 364 -21.41 8.58 11.39
C LEU A 364 -21.42 10.00 10.78
N PHE A 365 -22.57 10.66 10.78
CA PHE A 365 -22.75 11.99 10.18
C PHE A 365 -22.92 13.07 11.25
N HIS A 366 -22.38 14.27 10.99
CA HIS A 366 -22.45 15.42 11.91
C HIS A 366 -23.86 16.02 12.04
N SER A 367 -24.75 15.78 11.08
CA SER A 367 -26.13 16.26 11.07
C SER A 367 -27.10 15.19 10.55
N TYR A 368 -28.28 15.12 11.17
CA TYR A 368 -29.39 14.20 10.86
C TYR A 368 -30.63 14.97 10.36
N GLU A 369 -30.44 16.16 9.79
CA GLU A 369 -31.55 16.97 9.31
C GLU A 369 -32.39 16.18 8.29
N GLY A 370 -33.63 15.83 8.67
CA GLY A 370 -34.53 14.99 7.86
C GLY A 370 -34.38 13.47 8.05
N ALA A 371 -33.42 12.99 8.83
CA ALA A 371 -33.33 11.57 9.15
C ALA A 371 -34.49 11.14 10.04
N VAL A 372 -35.03 9.95 9.76
CA VAL A 372 -36.12 9.37 10.52
C VAL A 372 -35.55 8.72 11.78
N VAL A 373 -35.09 9.52 12.74
CA VAL A 373 -34.68 9.00 14.06
C VAL A 373 -35.91 9.02 14.97
N ASN A 374 -36.17 7.92 15.68
CA ASN A 374 -37.34 7.70 16.55
C ASN A 374 -38.74 7.76 15.87
N ARG A 375 -38.83 7.55 14.57
CA ARG A 375 -40.12 7.38 13.86
C ARG A 375 -40.02 6.18 12.93
N LYS A 376 -41.12 5.45 12.70
CA LYS A 376 -41.08 4.35 11.72
C LYS A 376 -40.99 4.89 10.30
N CYS A 377 -40.11 4.33 9.47
CA CYS A 377 -40.05 4.65 8.05
C CYS A 377 -41.42 4.37 7.40
N VAL A 378 -41.98 5.36 6.69
CA VAL A 378 -43.23 5.18 5.95
C VAL A 378 -42.92 4.40 4.68
N MET A 379 -43.47 3.19 4.56
CA MET A 379 -43.25 2.37 3.36
C MET A 379 -43.92 2.99 2.13
N PRO A 380 -43.27 2.97 0.96
CA PRO A 380 -43.90 3.40 -0.28
C PRO A 380 -45.15 2.55 -0.60
N PRO A 381 -46.15 3.13 -1.28
CA PRO A 381 -47.34 2.40 -1.68
C PRO A 381 -46.98 1.24 -2.61
N THR A 382 -47.75 0.14 -2.55
CA THR A 382 -47.52 -1.01 -3.43
C THR A 382 -47.96 -0.70 -4.86
N TYR A 383 -47.02 -0.68 -5.80
CA TYR A 383 -47.30 -0.52 -7.23
C TYR A 383 -47.80 -1.85 -7.80
N THR A 384 -49.10 -1.98 -8.03
CA THR A 384 -49.65 -3.12 -8.79
C THR A 384 -49.70 -2.76 -10.27
N LYS A 385 -49.41 -3.71 -11.19
CA LYS A 385 -49.53 -3.55 -12.66
C LYS A 385 -50.90 -3.02 -13.16
N LYS A 386 -51.92 -2.99 -12.29
CA LYS A 386 -53.26 -2.46 -12.56
C LYS A 386 -53.51 -1.06 -11.97
N ALA A 387 -52.49 -0.37 -11.46
CA ALA A 387 -52.64 0.95 -10.88
C ALA A 387 -52.67 2.04 -11.96
N THR A 388 -53.73 2.06 -12.78
CA THR A 388 -54.15 3.22 -13.59
C THR A 388 -54.63 4.40 -12.73
N SER A 389 -54.34 4.40 -11.43
CA SER A 389 -54.70 5.48 -10.52
C SER A 389 -53.67 5.65 -9.40
N ILE A 390 -52.50 6.20 -9.76
CA ILE A 390 -51.87 7.22 -8.89
C ILE A 390 -52.74 8.49 -9.00
N ARG A 391 -54.01 8.40 -8.56
CA ARG A 391 -54.93 9.51 -8.40
C ARG A 391 -55.46 9.44 -6.99
N GLN A 392 -54.71 10.01 -6.06
CA GLN A 392 -55.23 10.78 -4.92
C GLN A 392 -54.07 11.16 -3.98
N LYS A 393 -53.32 12.22 -4.34
CA LYS A 393 -52.87 13.33 -3.45
C LYS A 393 -51.64 14.11 -3.91
N ARG A 394 -50.96 13.75 -5.00
CA ARG A 394 -50.15 14.74 -5.73
C ARG A 394 -51.02 15.38 -6.80
N ARG A 395 -51.30 16.67 -6.62
CA ARG A 395 -52.10 17.49 -7.54
C ARG A 395 -51.47 17.46 -8.93
N LEU A 396 -52.24 16.94 -9.90
CA LEU A 396 -52.42 17.45 -11.27
C LEU A 396 -51.31 18.38 -11.80
N ALA A 397 -50.18 17.77 -12.16
CA ALA A 397 -49.33 18.14 -13.28
C ALA A 397 -48.42 16.91 -13.53
N GLU A 398 -48.87 16.03 -14.42
CA GLU A 398 -48.06 15.07 -15.21
C GLU A 398 -47.04 14.18 -14.46
N SER A 399 -47.45 12.97 -14.06
CA SER A 399 -46.50 11.84 -14.06
C SER A 399 -46.33 11.41 -15.52
N GLY A 400 -45.34 11.99 -16.20
CA GLY A 400 -45.13 11.82 -17.64
C GLY A 400 -44.49 10.47 -18.04
N MET A 401 -44.09 9.64 -17.07
CA MET A 401 -43.31 8.43 -17.33
C MET A 401 -44.18 7.19 -17.40
N THR A 402 -44.20 6.51 -18.55
CA THR A 402 -44.88 5.23 -18.71
C THR A 402 -44.01 4.07 -18.23
N TYR A 403 -44.65 2.93 -17.97
CA TYR A 403 -43.92 1.71 -17.63
C TYR A 403 -43.14 1.18 -18.85
N GLU A 404 -43.66 1.37 -20.08
CA GLU A 404 -42.95 1.04 -21.31
C GLU A 404 -41.67 1.88 -21.47
N ASP A 405 -41.72 3.20 -21.25
CA ASP A 405 -40.53 4.06 -21.35
C ASP A 405 -39.43 3.64 -20.35
N ALA A 406 -39.83 3.20 -19.16
CA ALA A 406 -38.91 2.71 -18.13
C ALA A 406 -38.29 1.35 -18.50
N GLU A 407 -39.07 0.42 -19.05
CA GLU A 407 -38.55 -0.86 -19.55
C GLU A 407 -37.56 -0.66 -20.70
N ASP A 408 -37.87 0.25 -21.62
CA ASP A 408 -36.99 0.60 -22.74
C ASP A 408 -35.67 1.21 -22.26
N ALA A 409 -35.70 2.11 -21.25
CA ALA A 409 -34.48 2.68 -20.68
C ALA A 409 -33.59 1.61 -20.00
N CYS A 410 -34.20 0.61 -19.37
CA CYS A 410 -33.50 -0.46 -18.63
C CYS A 410 -33.12 -1.68 -19.49
N ASN A 411 -33.42 -1.68 -20.80
CA ASN A 411 -33.24 -2.85 -21.69
C ASN A 411 -31.77 -3.29 -21.91
N HIS A 412 -30.82 -2.46 -21.49
CA HIS A 412 -29.39 -2.72 -21.61
C HIS A 412 -28.88 -3.70 -20.53
N LEU A 413 -29.64 -3.89 -19.46
CA LEU A 413 -29.36 -4.86 -18.40
C LEU A 413 -29.71 -6.28 -18.85
N LYS A 414 -28.97 -7.27 -18.36
CA LYS A 414 -29.13 -8.68 -18.75
C LYS A 414 -29.90 -9.50 -17.73
N ASP A 415 -29.76 -9.19 -16.44
CA ASP A 415 -30.43 -9.91 -15.36
C ASP A 415 -31.89 -9.44 -15.23
N PRO A 416 -32.88 -10.34 -15.34
CA PRO A 416 -34.29 -10.01 -15.14
C PRO A 416 -34.61 -9.32 -13.80
N GLU A 417 -33.88 -9.60 -12.72
CA GLU A 417 -34.11 -8.95 -11.42
C GLU A 417 -33.49 -7.55 -11.37
N GLU A 418 -32.35 -7.32 -12.03
CA GLU A 418 -31.78 -5.98 -12.21
C GLU A 418 -32.69 -5.11 -13.08
N ILE A 419 -33.24 -5.66 -14.18
CA ILE A 419 -34.20 -4.95 -15.04
C ILE A 419 -35.41 -4.49 -14.23
N LYS A 420 -36.01 -5.37 -13.43
CA LYS A 420 -37.18 -5.02 -12.60
C LYS A 420 -36.86 -3.91 -11.59
N SER A 421 -35.69 -3.97 -10.99
CA SER A 421 -35.24 -2.99 -10.00
C SER A 421 -34.94 -1.64 -10.63
N CYS A 422 -34.29 -1.63 -11.81
CA CYS A 422 -34.09 -0.45 -12.64
C CYS A 422 -35.41 0.22 -13.02
N VAL A 423 -36.37 -0.55 -13.54
CA VAL A 423 -37.70 -0.04 -13.93
C VAL A 423 -38.42 0.57 -12.73
N TYR A 424 -38.34 -0.09 -11.57
CA TYR A 424 -38.91 0.43 -10.33
C TYR A 424 -38.29 1.79 -9.95
N ASP A 425 -36.97 1.91 -9.98
CA ASP A 425 -36.27 3.16 -9.64
C ASP A 425 -36.58 4.29 -10.61
N VAL A 426 -36.62 4.02 -11.91
CA VAL A 426 -37.01 4.98 -12.96
C VAL A 426 -38.43 5.50 -12.72
N ILE A 427 -39.39 4.62 -12.45
CA ILE A 427 -40.79 4.99 -12.20
C ILE A 427 -40.93 5.73 -10.86
N ALA A 428 -40.26 5.26 -9.82
CA ALA A 428 -40.34 5.86 -8.48
C ALA A 428 -39.76 7.29 -8.47
N THR A 429 -38.72 7.54 -9.26
CA THR A 429 -38.09 8.85 -9.39
C THR A 429 -38.73 9.72 -10.46
N GLN A 430 -39.47 9.14 -11.41
CA GLN A 430 -39.94 9.80 -12.64
C GLN A 430 -38.77 10.38 -13.45
N ASP A 431 -37.67 9.64 -13.56
CA ASP A 431 -36.45 10.07 -14.24
C ASP A 431 -35.79 8.92 -15.04
N LEU A 432 -35.87 8.97 -16.38
CA LEU A 432 -35.30 7.95 -17.27
C LEU A 432 -33.79 7.82 -17.13
N SER A 433 -33.10 8.91 -16.78
CA SER A 433 -31.64 8.86 -16.63
C SER A 433 -31.19 8.06 -15.40
N MET A 434 -32.12 7.67 -14.51
CA MET A 434 -31.82 6.70 -13.45
C MET A 434 -31.43 5.33 -13.99
N ALA A 435 -31.85 4.98 -15.20
CA ALA A 435 -31.41 3.73 -15.83
C ALA A 435 -29.87 3.69 -16.01
N SER A 436 -29.22 4.85 -16.16
CA SER A 436 -27.75 4.94 -16.28
C SER A 436 -27.00 4.70 -14.95
N ALA A 437 -27.70 4.53 -13.83
CA ALA A 437 -27.10 4.21 -12.54
C ALA A 437 -26.89 2.69 -12.33
N TRP A 438 -27.48 1.86 -13.19
CA TRP A 438 -27.53 0.41 -13.07
C TRP A 438 -26.35 -0.28 -13.77
#